data_AF-A0A3B7A7X3-F1
#
_entry.id   AF-A0A3B7A7X3-F1
#
_cell.length_a   1.000
_cell.length_b   1.000
_cell.length_c   1.000
_cell.angle_alpha   90.00
_cell.angle_beta   90.00
_cell.angle_gamma   90.00
#
_symmetry.space_group_name_H-M   'P 1'
#
loop_
_entity.id
_entity.type
_entity.pdbx_description
1 polymer ?
#
loop_
_entity_poly.entity_id
_entity_poly.type
_entity_poly.pdbx_seq_one_letter_code
_entity_poly.pdbx_strand_id
1 'polypeptide(L)'
;MNAMLKACEPSAHYLAALELPLLGQFDLIARAPNGVARLRELILSLAVQGKLVPHNVNDEPASVVLENIRAEKERLLKEGKIRADKPLAAIDDEEAPFPLPLAWEWERLGHVVGVIRGITFPANKKTKEPAEGRIGCLRTANVQDRIEWDDLLFIDRSFMGREEQIVQCSDIVMSMANSRELVGKVAIVTEIPVVEATIGGFLSVLRPRSILPQFLMIVLRTEYARSMLIDSASQTTNIANISLRKLNPLPIPVPPIDQQSRIVARVDELMTLCDALETKGKLEAEQHARLVSSLFETLVNSESAHALSENWRYIAIYFDLLLDRPAAVGALEQTIFQLAVRGLLVPQDPSDEPASALLQKIRNEKERLVAAGKIKRDKPLPPIRDEDKPFELPQGWEWARFPELGEFGRGKSKHRPRNDPRLFNSGKYPLVQTGEVARADQVISEYYSKYSEKGLAQSKMWPKGTLCITIAANIADTAILGFDACFPDSVVGFVPSPIIGNTEYFLAFMATARKRLLEFAPATAQKNINLKILSSVLIPIPPAREMKEIVSCITQFRALCADLSQRLGLIQQTQSRLTDALVESVVA
;
A
#
# COMPACT_ATOMS: atom_id res chain seq x y z
N MET A 1 2.20 23.50 -20.77
CA MET A 1 3.12 24.01 -19.73
C MET A 1 3.40 25.50 -19.89
N ASN A 2 4.06 25.94 -20.98
CA ASN A 2 4.39 27.36 -21.22
C ASN A 2 3.19 28.32 -21.31
N ALA A 3 2.00 27.83 -21.66
CA ALA A 3 0.79 28.66 -21.76
C ALA A 3 0.00 28.77 -20.44
N MET A 4 0.00 27.72 -19.59
CA MET A 4 -0.63 27.80 -18.25
C MET A 4 0.24 28.60 -17.28
N LEU A 5 1.57 28.54 -17.40
CA LEU A 5 2.51 29.37 -16.65
C LEU A 5 2.37 30.88 -16.95
N LYS A 6 1.92 31.25 -18.16
CA LYS A 6 1.71 32.66 -18.56
C LYS A 6 0.38 33.26 -18.11
N ALA A 7 -0.60 32.44 -17.77
CA ALA A 7 -1.97 32.90 -17.56
C ALA A 7 -2.24 33.40 -16.13
N CYS A 8 -1.41 33.04 -15.13
CA CYS A 8 -1.72 33.29 -13.72
C CYS A 8 -0.97 34.47 -13.08
N GLU A 9 0.18 34.95 -13.58
CA GLU A 9 0.87 36.09 -12.95
C GLU A 9 1.89 36.81 -13.88
N PRO A 10 1.81 38.15 -14.07
CA PRO A 10 2.76 38.92 -14.91
C PRO A 10 4.21 38.97 -14.37
N SER A 11 4.44 38.56 -13.12
CA SER A 11 5.74 38.38 -12.46
C SER A 11 6.53 37.15 -12.96
N ALA A 12 5.91 36.25 -13.74
CA ALA A 12 6.51 35.02 -14.23
C ALA A 12 7.62 35.21 -15.29
N HIS A 13 7.92 36.44 -15.71
CA HIS A 13 8.96 36.69 -16.72
C HIS A 13 10.38 36.27 -16.26
N TYR A 14 10.65 36.20 -14.96
CA TYR A 14 11.94 35.73 -14.44
C TYR A 14 12.02 34.19 -14.34
N LEU A 15 10.88 33.49 -14.42
CA LEU A 15 10.80 32.02 -14.36
C LEU A 15 11.25 31.35 -15.67
N ALA A 16 11.08 32.04 -16.80
CA ALA A 16 11.55 31.57 -18.10
C ALA A 16 13.08 31.72 -18.26
N ALA A 17 13.74 32.51 -17.41
CA ALA A 17 15.18 32.78 -17.50
C ALA A 17 16.03 31.82 -16.63
N LEU A 18 15.41 31.09 -15.70
CA LEU A 18 16.06 30.07 -14.89
C LEU A 18 15.59 28.69 -15.38
N GLU A 19 16.13 28.27 -16.52
CA GLU A 19 16.15 26.85 -16.89
C GLU A 19 17.02 26.11 -15.86
N LEU A 20 16.47 25.81 -14.68
CA LEU A 20 16.91 24.64 -13.95
C LEU A 20 16.63 23.47 -14.91
N PRO A 21 17.64 22.69 -15.36
CA PRO A 21 17.44 21.52 -16.21
C PRO A 21 16.39 20.57 -15.62
N LEU A 22 16.25 20.63 -14.29
CA LEU A 22 15.22 19.99 -13.50
C LEU A 22 13.79 20.28 -13.98
N LEU A 23 13.40 21.54 -14.23
CA LEU A 23 12.03 21.91 -14.62
C LEU A 23 11.59 21.26 -15.94
N GLY A 24 12.53 21.00 -16.86
CA GLY A 24 12.27 20.27 -18.10
C GLY A 24 12.00 18.78 -17.90
N GLN A 25 12.30 18.22 -16.72
CA GLN A 25 12.22 16.80 -16.41
C GLN A 25 11.20 16.45 -15.31
N PHE A 26 10.48 17.45 -14.74
CA PHE A 26 9.47 17.23 -13.68
C PHE A 26 8.41 16.20 -14.10
N ASP A 27 7.88 16.32 -15.31
CA ASP A 27 6.86 15.39 -15.83
C ASP A 27 7.41 13.96 -15.96
N LEU A 28 8.68 13.80 -16.32
CA LEU A 28 9.33 12.50 -16.45
C LEU A 28 9.49 11.84 -15.08
N ILE A 29 10.01 12.60 -14.11
CA ILE A 29 10.20 12.13 -12.74
C ILE A 29 8.86 11.80 -12.10
N ALA A 30 7.85 12.67 -12.23
CA ALA A 30 6.54 12.48 -11.61
C ALA A 30 5.80 11.22 -12.10
N ARG A 31 6.10 10.73 -13.31
CA ARG A 31 5.53 9.49 -13.86
C ARG A 31 6.14 8.22 -13.28
N ALA A 32 7.33 8.29 -12.69
CA ALA A 32 7.97 7.14 -12.09
C ALA A 32 7.28 6.73 -10.78
N PRO A 33 7.34 5.45 -10.38
CA PRO A 33 6.87 5.02 -9.07
C PRO A 33 7.53 5.85 -7.95
N ASN A 34 6.70 6.44 -7.07
CA ASN A 34 7.11 7.36 -6.00
C ASN A 34 7.85 8.64 -6.47
N GLY A 35 7.80 8.97 -7.76
CA GLY A 35 8.55 10.09 -8.33
C GLY A 35 8.18 11.47 -7.78
N VAL A 36 6.89 11.72 -7.53
CA VAL A 36 6.45 12.99 -6.91
C VAL A 36 7.02 13.14 -5.49
N ALA A 37 7.07 12.07 -4.69
CA ALA A 37 7.68 12.12 -3.37
C ALA A 37 9.17 12.49 -3.45
N ARG A 38 9.90 11.89 -4.41
CA ARG A 38 11.31 12.24 -4.68
C ARG A 38 11.49 13.67 -5.14
N LEU A 39 10.58 14.22 -5.94
CA LEU A 39 10.59 15.64 -6.31
C LEU A 39 10.47 16.54 -5.08
N ARG A 40 9.55 16.24 -4.16
CA ARG A 40 9.40 17.03 -2.92
C ARG A 40 10.67 17.03 -2.08
N GLU A 41 11.29 15.86 -1.90
CA GLU A 41 12.57 15.72 -1.19
C GLU A 41 13.67 16.56 -1.85
N LEU A 42 13.76 16.52 -3.18
CA LEU A 42 14.73 17.31 -3.93
C LEU A 42 14.49 18.81 -3.80
N ILE A 43 13.23 19.26 -3.93
CA ILE A 43 12.86 20.69 -3.78
C ILE A 43 13.31 21.20 -2.40
N LEU A 44 13.00 20.47 -1.33
CA LEU A 44 13.42 20.84 0.03
C LEU A 44 14.94 20.87 0.16
N SER A 45 15.64 19.91 -0.43
CA SER A 45 17.11 19.82 -0.41
C SER A 45 17.75 21.02 -1.13
N LEU A 46 17.27 21.36 -2.33
CA LEU A 46 17.75 22.51 -3.08
C LEU A 46 17.44 23.84 -2.38
N ALA A 47 16.29 23.92 -1.69
CA ALA A 47 15.88 25.09 -0.92
C ALA A 47 16.89 25.41 0.18
N VAL A 48 17.32 24.41 0.96
CA VAL A 48 18.22 24.59 2.10
C VAL A 48 19.70 24.66 1.73
N GLN A 49 20.06 24.27 0.50
CA GLN A 49 21.41 24.43 -0.05
C GLN A 49 21.60 25.78 -0.77
N GLY A 50 20.56 26.61 -0.85
CA GLY A 50 20.60 27.86 -1.59
C GLY A 50 20.69 27.70 -3.11
N LYS A 51 20.38 26.51 -3.64
CA LYS A 51 20.40 26.19 -5.08
C LYS A 51 19.04 26.46 -5.77
N LEU A 52 17.99 26.79 -5.01
CA LEU A 52 16.62 26.91 -5.54
C LEU A 52 16.27 28.30 -6.09
N VAL A 53 16.88 29.36 -5.56
CA VAL A 53 16.61 30.75 -5.95
C VAL A 53 17.92 31.47 -6.26
N PRO A 54 17.94 32.43 -7.21
CA PRO A 54 19.14 33.18 -7.53
C PRO A 54 19.63 33.99 -6.32
N HIS A 55 20.94 34.12 -6.21
CA HIS A 55 21.56 35.01 -5.24
C HIS A 55 21.39 36.48 -5.67
N ASN A 56 21.05 37.35 -4.73
CA ASN A 56 20.98 38.79 -4.94
C ASN A 56 22.06 39.46 -4.09
N VAL A 57 23.00 40.12 -4.75
CA VAL A 57 24.15 40.79 -4.11
C VAL A 57 23.77 41.95 -3.19
N ASN A 58 22.54 42.45 -3.31
CA ASN A 58 22.02 43.53 -2.47
C ASN A 58 21.29 43.04 -1.21
N ASP A 59 21.10 41.73 -1.05
CA ASP A 59 20.49 41.20 0.18
C ASP A 59 21.45 41.40 1.36
N GLU A 60 20.90 41.74 2.53
CA GLU A 60 21.68 41.75 3.77
C GLU A 60 22.21 40.35 4.09
N PRO A 61 23.48 40.21 4.57
CA PRO A 61 24.05 38.91 4.86
C PRO A 61 23.36 38.21 6.04
N ALA A 62 23.52 36.87 6.11
CA ALA A 62 22.97 36.07 7.20
C ALA A 62 23.40 36.53 8.60
N SER A 63 24.59 37.14 8.74
CA SER A 63 25.07 37.73 9.99
C SER A 63 24.09 38.72 10.61
N VAL A 64 23.37 39.52 9.80
CA VAL A 64 22.36 40.47 10.28
C VAL A 64 21.16 39.73 10.91
N VAL A 65 20.74 38.62 10.29
CA VAL A 65 19.67 37.76 10.85
C VAL A 65 20.12 37.18 12.18
N LEU A 66 21.36 36.69 12.27
CA LEU A 66 21.93 36.13 13.50
C LEU A 66 22.09 37.18 14.61
N GLU A 67 22.48 38.41 14.28
CA GLU A 67 22.53 39.53 15.21
C GLU A 67 21.13 39.86 15.75
N ASN A 68 20.12 39.92 14.88
CA ASN A 68 18.73 40.14 15.28
C ASN A 68 18.22 39.01 16.18
N ILE A 69 18.59 37.76 15.92
CA ILE A 69 18.26 36.61 16.78
C ILE A 69 18.87 36.77 18.17
N ARG A 70 20.15 37.16 18.24
CA ARG A 70 20.86 37.37 19.51
C ARG A 70 20.24 38.53 20.30
N ALA A 71 19.96 39.65 19.65
CA ALA A 71 19.33 40.82 20.27
C ALA A 71 17.92 40.52 20.80
N GLU A 72 17.10 39.82 20.01
CA GLU A 72 15.76 39.33 20.40
C GLU A 72 15.85 38.42 21.64
N LYS A 73 16.80 37.47 21.65
CA LYS A 73 17.03 36.56 22.77
C LYS A 73 17.48 37.31 24.04
N GLU A 74 18.41 38.24 23.92
CA GLU A 74 18.86 39.06 25.06
C GLU A 74 17.74 39.91 25.66
N ARG A 75 16.90 40.51 24.81
CA ARG A 75 15.71 41.25 25.26
C ARG A 75 14.77 40.35 26.06
N LEU A 76 14.45 39.16 25.54
CA LEU A 76 13.56 38.21 26.22
C LEU A 76 14.14 37.67 27.55
N LEU A 77 15.47 37.52 27.65
CA LEU A 77 16.15 37.17 28.89
C LEU A 77 16.04 38.31 29.93
N LYS A 78 16.25 39.56 29.53
CA LYS A 78 16.12 40.74 30.40
C LYS A 78 14.68 40.92 30.91
N GLU A 79 13.70 40.63 30.07
CA GLU A 79 12.28 40.64 30.41
C GLU A 79 11.83 39.44 31.28
N GLY A 80 12.72 38.47 31.52
CA GLY A 80 12.41 37.25 32.29
C GLY A 80 11.43 36.30 31.59
N LYS A 81 11.18 36.48 30.29
CA LYS A 81 10.26 35.67 29.48
C LYS A 81 10.87 34.32 29.09
N ILE A 82 12.20 34.21 29.04
CA ILE A 82 12.91 32.98 28.74
C ILE A 82 14.05 32.74 29.75
N ARG A 83 14.51 31.50 29.87
CA ARG A 83 15.66 31.12 30.70
C ARG A 83 16.94 31.08 29.88
N ALA A 84 18.09 31.26 30.54
CA ALA A 84 19.38 31.10 29.90
C ALA A 84 19.58 29.65 29.43
N ASP A 85 19.91 29.49 28.15
CA ASP A 85 20.23 28.20 27.57
C ASP A 85 21.61 27.72 28.02
N LYS A 86 21.85 26.41 27.94
CA LYS A 86 23.21 25.90 28.01
C LYS A 86 24.00 26.37 26.78
N PRO A 87 25.27 26.75 26.93
CA PRO A 87 26.09 27.08 25.77
C PRO A 87 26.17 25.87 24.83
N LEU A 88 25.94 26.11 23.54
CA LEU A 88 26.14 25.14 22.47
C LEU A 88 27.50 25.40 21.83
N ALA A 89 28.19 24.33 21.44
CA ALA A 89 29.45 24.44 20.72
C ALA A 89 29.22 25.08 19.34
N ALA A 90 30.25 25.78 18.84
CA ALA A 90 30.31 26.19 17.45
C ALA A 90 30.12 24.96 16.54
N ILE A 91 29.63 25.20 15.33
CA ILE A 91 29.54 24.15 14.30
C ILE A 91 30.94 24.04 13.70
N ASP A 92 31.52 22.84 13.77
CA ASP A 92 32.77 22.55 13.06
C ASP A 92 32.48 22.19 11.59
N ASP A 93 33.52 22.21 10.76
CA ASP A 93 33.38 21.90 9.33
C ASP A 93 33.00 20.42 9.08
N GLU A 94 33.23 19.52 10.04
CA GLU A 94 32.90 18.09 9.94
C GLU A 94 31.41 17.81 10.27
N GLU A 95 30.76 18.66 11.05
CA GLU A 95 29.34 18.60 11.40
C GLU A 95 28.44 19.26 10.34
N ALA A 96 29.02 20.06 9.43
CA ALA A 96 28.28 20.71 8.36
C ALA A 96 27.74 19.68 7.34
N PRO A 97 26.41 19.53 7.18
CA PRO A 97 25.84 18.52 6.30
C PRO A 97 26.16 18.70 4.80
N PHE A 98 26.39 19.95 4.38
CA PHE A 98 26.69 20.33 2.99
C PHE A 98 27.31 21.74 2.94
N PRO A 99 28.00 22.11 1.84
CA PRO A 99 28.52 23.46 1.66
C PRO A 99 27.40 24.49 1.51
N LEU A 100 27.58 25.66 2.11
CA LEU A 100 26.65 26.79 1.99
C LEU A 100 27.15 27.86 0.99
N PRO A 101 26.23 28.64 0.39
CA PRO A 101 26.60 29.85 -0.33
C PRO A 101 27.31 30.87 0.59
N LEU A 102 28.17 31.72 0.02
CA LEU A 102 28.98 32.70 0.76
C LEU A 102 28.19 33.63 1.69
N ALA A 103 26.93 33.95 1.36
CA ALA A 103 26.09 34.86 2.15
C ALA A 103 25.31 34.18 3.28
N TRP A 104 25.46 32.86 3.44
CA TRP A 104 24.73 32.03 4.40
C TRP A 104 25.65 31.62 5.53
N GLU A 105 25.05 31.37 6.70
CA GLU A 105 25.77 30.89 7.87
C GLU A 105 25.07 29.69 8.49
N TRP A 106 25.86 28.78 9.04
CA TRP A 106 25.35 27.68 9.88
C TRP A 106 25.09 28.20 11.29
N GLU A 107 23.94 27.85 11.86
CA GLU A 107 23.63 28.15 13.27
C GLU A 107 22.94 26.95 13.94
N ARG A 108 23.02 26.87 15.26
CA ARG A 108 22.36 25.81 16.04
C ARG A 108 20.88 26.16 16.21
N LEU A 109 19.99 25.20 15.93
CA LEU A 109 18.54 25.37 16.05
C LEU A 109 18.13 25.99 17.40
N GLY A 110 18.73 25.55 18.51
CA GLY A 110 18.42 26.06 19.85
C GLY A 110 18.72 27.54 20.08
N HIS A 111 19.58 28.16 19.28
CA HIS A 111 19.79 29.62 19.31
C HIS A 111 18.66 30.37 18.58
N VAL A 112 18.17 29.78 17.49
CA VAL A 112 17.19 30.36 16.58
C VAL A 112 15.74 30.21 17.08
N VAL A 113 15.45 29.19 17.90
CA VAL A 113 14.10 28.96 18.45
C VAL A 113 14.05 28.91 19.98
N GLY A 114 12.89 29.26 20.55
CA GLY A 114 12.51 28.82 21.89
C GLY A 114 11.87 27.43 21.82
N VAL A 115 12.42 26.45 22.55
CA VAL A 115 11.84 25.10 22.62
C VAL A 115 10.95 24.97 23.85
N ILE A 116 9.65 24.91 23.63
CA ILE A 116 8.62 24.85 24.67
C ILE A 116 8.03 23.44 24.70
N ARG A 117 8.19 22.74 25.84
CA ARG A 117 7.65 21.39 26.02
C ARG A 117 6.15 21.42 26.31
N GLY A 118 5.45 20.43 25.75
CA GLY A 118 4.05 20.18 26.07
C GLY A 118 3.80 19.72 27.49
N ILE A 119 2.52 19.62 27.84
CA ILE A 119 2.03 19.31 29.19
C ILE A 119 1.62 17.84 29.32
N THR A 120 1.67 17.33 30.54
CA THR A 120 1.22 15.98 30.88
C THR A 120 -0.02 16.05 31.76
N PHE A 121 -1.02 15.22 31.46
CA PHE A 121 -2.28 15.16 32.20
C PHE A 121 -2.81 13.72 32.27
N PRO A 122 -3.58 13.36 33.32
CA PRO A 122 -4.19 12.04 33.44
C PRO A 122 -5.22 11.76 32.34
N ALA A 123 -5.28 10.51 31.88
CA ALA A 123 -6.16 10.11 30.77
C ALA A 123 -7.66 10.31 31.04
N ASN A 124 -8.09 10.30 32.30
CA ASN A 124 -9.48 10.53 32.74
C ASN A 124 -9.85 12.01 32.90
N LYS A 125 -8.90 12.94 32.66
CA LYS A 125 -9.10 14.39 32.78
C LYS A 125 -9.21 15.11 31.45
N LYS A 126 -9.33 14.36 30.36
CA LYS A 126 -9.52 14.87 28.99
C LYS A 126 -10.97 14.68 28.53
N THR A 127 -11.47 15.62 27.75
CA THR A 127 -12.82 15.59 27.18
C THR A 127 -12.80 16.12 25.75
N LYS A 128 -13.87 15.90 24.99
CA LYS A 128 -14.05 16.49 23.65
C LYS A 128 -14.83 17.81 23.68
N GLU A 129 -15.45 18.13 24.80
CA GLU A 129 -16.33 19.30 24.90
C GLU A 129 -15.59 20.53 25.44
N PRO A 130 -15.60 21.66 24.70
CA PRO A 130 -15.10 22.92 25.21
C PRO A 130 -15.96 23.38 26.40
N ALA A 131 -15.34 23.99 27.40
CA ALA A 131 -16.02 24.61 28.54
C ALA A 131 -15.16 25.73 29.11
N GLU A 132 -15.77 26.63 29.87
CA GLU A 132 -15.04 27.67 30.59
C GLU A 132 -14.00 27.05 31.55
N GLY A 133 -12.81 27.64 31.60
CA GLY A 133 -11.67 27.10 32.37
C GLY A 133 -10.94 25.92 31.70
N ARG A 134 -11.37 25.46 30.52
CA ARG A 134 -10.64 24.44 29.74
C ARG A 134 -9.84 25.07 28.60
N ILE A 135 -8.73 24.42 28.26
CA ILE A 135 -7.85 24.77 27.14
C ILE A 135 -7.82 23.64 26.13
N GLY A 136 -7.77 23.98 24.84
CA GLY A 136 -7.59 23.01 23.77
C GLY A 136 -6.19 22.38 23.83
N CYS A 137 -6.06 21.09 23.57
CA CYS A 137 -4.80 20.36 23.69
C CYS A 137 -4.53 19.54 22.42
N LEU A 138 -3.56 20.02 21.64
CA LEU A 138 -3.05 19.33 20.46
C LEU A 138 -2.28 18.07 20.87
N ARG A 139 -2.48 17.00 20.10
CA ARG A 139 -1.77 15.72 20.25
C ARG A 139 -1.02 15.40 18.96
N THR A 140 -0.22 14.35 18.98
CA THR A 140 0.50 13.85 17.79
C THR A 140 -0.41 13.60 16.60
N ALA A 141 -1.68 13.21 16.83
CA ALA A 141 -2.68 13.05 15.78
C ALA A 141 -3.04 14.36 15.05
N ASN A 142 -2.92 15.51 15.71
CA ASN A 142 -3.25 16.82 15.16
C ASN A 142 -2.11 17.43 14.32
N VAL A 143 -0.90 16.85 14.36
CA VAL A 143 0.27 17.35 13.62
C VAL A 143 0.40 16.55 12.33
N GLN A 144 -0.22 17.06 11.26
CA GLN A 144 -0.10 16.51 9.90
C GLN A 144 0.76 17.42 9.03
N ASP A 145 0.46 17.56 7.74
CA ASP A 145 1.15 18.53 6.87
C ASP A 145 0.79 19.97 7.25
N ARG A 146 -0.35 20.12 7.93
CA ARG A 146 -0.84 21.28 8.65
C ARG A 146 -1.33 20.86 10.03
N ILE A 147 -1.61 21.83 10.90
CA ILE A 147 -2.30 21.55 12.17
C ILE A 147 -3.78 21.26 11.88
N GLU A 148 -4.28 20.13 12.37
CA GLU A 148 -5.68 19.74 12.27
C GLU A 148 -6.41 20.00 13.59
N TRP A 149 -7.47 20.80 13.53
CA TRP A 149 -8.21 21.28 14.71
C TRP A 149 -9.50 20.49 15.02
N ASP A 150 -9.95 19.61 14.12
CA ASP A 150 -11.28 18.97 14.20
C ASP A 150 -11.42 17.93 15.34
N ASP A 151 -10.34 17.21 15.70
CA ASP A 151 -10.32 16.23 16.82
C ASP A 151 -9.46 16.72 18.00
N LEU A 152 -9.77 17.94 18.48
CA LEU A 152 -9.12 18.52 19.65
C LEU A 152 -9.64 17.89 20.94
N LEU A 153 -8.74 17.70 21.91
CA LEU A 153 -9.13 17.40 23.28
C LEU A 153 -9.06 18.65 24.14
N PHE A 154 -9.95 18.75 25.11
CA PHE A 154 -9.95 19.80 26.11
C PHE A 154 -9.54 19.22 27.46
N ILE A 155 -8.79 20.01 28.21
CA ILE A 155 -8.36 19.71 29.57
C ILE A 155 -8.49 20.97 30.44
N ASP A 156 -8.43 20.80 31.75
CA ASP A 156 -8.40 21.93 32.69
C ASP A 156 -7.16 22.82 32.45
N ARG A 157 -7.34 24.15 32.39
CA ARG A 157 -6.23 25.09 32.24
C ARG A 157 -5.20 24.96 33.37
N SER A 158 -5.60 24.48 34.55
CA SER A 158 -4.70 24.29 35.70
C SER A 158 -3.56 23.30 35.46
N PHE A 159 -3.64 22.43 34.44
CA PHE A 159 -2.54 21.53 34.07
C PHE A 159 -1.36 22.27 33.41
N MET A 160 -1.60 23.49 32.93
CA MET A 160 -0.56 24.36 32.40
C MET A 160 0.11 25.10 33.55
N GLY A 161 1.41 24.89 33.71
CA GLY A 161 2.20 25.55 34.75
C GLY A 161 2.88 26.84 34.28
N ARG A 162 2.91 27.10 32.96
CA ARG A 162 3.63 28.23 32.36
C ARG A 162 2.86 28.79 31.18
N GLU A 163 2.62 30.10 31.17
CA GLU A 163 1.90 30.81 30.09
C GLU A 163 2.58 30.66 28.72
N GLU A 164 3.90 30.44 28.67
CA GLU A 164 4.63 30.21 27.41
C GLU A 164 4.15 28.95 26.65
N GLN A 165 3.46 28.02 27.33
CA GLN A 165 2.93 26.78 26.75
C GLN A 165 1.63 26.99 25.95
N ILE A 166 1.09 28.21 25.96
CA ILE A 166 0.03 28.60 25.03
C ILE A 166 0.65 28.72 23.63
N VAL A 167 0.03 28.02 22.69
CA VAL A 167 0.40 28.02 21.28
C VAL A 167 0.03 29.37 20.66
N GLN A 168 0.89 29.90 19.81
CA GLN A 168 0.73 31.17 19.11
C GLN A 168 0.74 30.92 17.60
N CYS A 169 0.15 31.84 16.83
CA CYS A 169 0.37 31.84 15.38
C CYS A 169 1.87 31.96 15.10
N SER A 170 2.33 31.30 14.04
CA SER A 170 3.75 31.16 13.67
C SER A 170 4.58 30.20 14.54
N ASP A 171 4.01 29.60 15.58
CA ASP A 171 4.68 28.48 16.27
C ASP A 171 4.78 27.25 15.34
N ILE A 172 5.92 26.55 15.39
CA ILE A 172 6.09 25.25 14.73
C ILE A 172 5.89 24.17 15.79
N VAL A 173 4.90 23.30 15.61
CA VAL A 173 4.65 22.17 16.50
C VAL A 173 5.35 20.94 15.95
N MET A 174 6.21 20.32 16.75
CA MET A 174 6.97 19.11 16.42
C MET A 174 6.50 17.89 17.22
N SER A 175 6.33 16.77 16.53
CA SER A 175 6.13 15.44 17.12
C SER A 175 7.43 14.90 17.72
N MET A 176 7.52 14.83 19.04
CA MET A 176 8.75 14.45 19.76
C MET A 176 8.82 12.95 20.09
N ALA A 177 7.68 12.27 20.15
CA ALA A 177 7.62 10.82 20.42
C ALA A 177 6.43 10.20 19.70
N ASN A 178 6.69 9.26 18.79
CA ASN A 178 5.67 8.56 18.00
C ASN A 178 6.28 7.31 17.33
N SER A 179 5.57 6.67 16.40
CA SER A 179 6.20 5.72 15.47
C SER A 179 7.34 6.38 14.70
N ARG A 180 8.28 5.58 14.18
CA ARG A 180 9.47 6.09 13.46
C ARG A 180 9.13 6.95 12.24
N GLU A 181 8.00 6.69 11.60
CA GLU A 181 7.54 7.45 10.44
C GLU A 181 6.93 8.81 10.84
N LEU A 182 6.37 8.91 12.06
CA LEU A 182 5.64 10.09 12.53
C LEU A 182 6.43 10.96 13.53
N VAL A 183 7.53 10.46 14.07
CA VAL A 183 8.42 11.25 14.93
C VAL A 183 9.17 12.27 14.09
N GLY A 184 9.33 13.49 14.60
CA GLY A 184 9.96 14.61 13.88
C GLY A 184 9.04 15.33 12.90
N LYS A 185 7.79 14.88 12.72
CA LYS A 185 6.80 15.59 11.90
C LYS A 185 6.55 16.99 12.49
N VAL A 186 6.52 17.99 11.62
CA VAL A 186 6.34 19.41 11.98
C VAL A 186 5.22 20.06 11.17
N ALA A 187 4.48 20.95 11.83
CA ALA A 187 3.50 21.83 11.19
C ALA A 187 3.47 23.21 11.85
N ILE A 188 3.22 24.24 11.04
CA ILE A 188 3.05 25.62 11.51
C ILE A 188 1.61 25.84 11.97
N VAL A 189 1.46 26.58 13.05
CA VAL A 189 0.18 27.10 13.52
C VAL A 189 -0.13 28.38 12.74
N THR A 190 -1.05 28.27 11.77
CA THR A 190 -1.49 29.40 10.94
C THR A 190 -2.69 30.13 11.53
N GLU A 191 -3.52 29.41 12.28
CA GLU A 191 -4.73 29.90 12.92
C GLU A 191 -5.00 29.13 14.22
N ILE A 192 -5.77 29.72 15.12
CA ILE A 192 -6.20 29.08 16.37
C ILE A 192 -7.73 29.27 16.48
N PRO A 193 -8.54 28.28 16.08
CA PRO A 193 -10.00 28.38 16.02
C PRO A 193 -10.68 28.16 17.38
N VAL A 194 -9.92 28.28 18.47
CA VAL A 194 -10.38 28.15 19.86
C VAL A 194 -9.84 29.32 20.69
N VAL A 195 -10.41 29.56 21.87
CA VAL A 195 -9.97 30.67 22.73
C VAL A 195 -8.47 30.58 23.03
N GLU A 196 -8.02 29.40 23.46
CA GLU A 196 -6.62 29.10 23.69
C GLU A 196 -6.34 27.62 23.41
N ALA A 197 -5.12 27.34 22.97
CA ALA A 197 -4.62 25.99 22.75
C ALA A 197 -3.23 25.80 23.35
N THR A 198 -2.96 24.59 23.80
CA THR A 198 -1.67 24.08 24.24
C THR A 198 -1.36 22.75 23.55
N ILE A 199 -0.20 22.17 23.85
CA ILE A 199 0.29 20.92 23.25
C ILE A 199 0.51 19.84 24.32
N GLY A 200 0.17 18.59 24.02
CA GLY A 200 0.41 17.46 24.89
C GLY A 200 1.90 17.07 24.99
N GLY A 201 2.26 16.28 26.01
CA GLY A 201 3.66 16.00 26.38
C GLY A 201 4.51 15.26 25.35
N PHE A 202 3.92 14.71 24.29
CA PHE A 202 4.63 14.12 23.14
C PHE A 202 4.91 15.11 22.02
N LEU A 203 4.54 16.37 22.20
CA LEU A 203 4.80 17.47 21.28
C LEU A 203 5.75 18.49 21.92
N SER A 204 6.40 19.29 21.08
CA SER A 204 7.07 20.53 21.50
C SER A 204 6.77 21.64 20.51
N VAL A 205 6.66 22.86 21.01
CA VAL A 205 6.60 24.07 20.20
C VAL A 205 8.03 24.56 19.99
N LEU A 206 8.37 24.87 18.75
CA LEU A 206 9.57 25.59 18.34
C LEU A 206 9.11 26.99 17.94
N ARG A 207 9.34 27.97 18.81
CA ARG A 207 8.95 29.36 18.61
C ARG A 207 10.10 30.12 17.95
N PRO A 208 10.00 30.49 16.66
CA PRO A 208 11.10 31.13 15.93
C PRO A 208 11.42 32.53 16.49
N ARG A 209 12.70 32.92 16.44
CA ARG A 209 13.18 34.27 16.77
C ARG A 209 13.75 34.88 15.51
N SER A 210 13.24 36.04 15.08
CA SER A 210 13.79 36.82 13.94
C SER A 210 14.12 36.03 12.66
N ILE A 211 13.43 34.91 12.42
CA ILE A 211 13.58 34.04 11.25
C ILE A 211 12.18 33.66 10.74
N LEU A 212 12.02 33.45 9.44
CA LEU A 212 10.73 33.06 8.86
C LEU A 212 10.33 31.64 9.31
N PRO A 213 9.18 31.46 9.99
CA PRO A 213 8.70 30.15 10.43
C PRO A 213 8.55 29.16 9.27
N GLN A 214 8.09 29.62 8.11
CA GLN A 214 7.90 28.84 6.89
C GLN A 214 9.23 28.27 6.38
N PHE A 215 10.29 29.11 6.37
CA PHE A 215 11.63 28.66 5.98
C PHE A 215 12.17 27.63 6.99
N LEU A 216 11.99 27.87 8.28
CA LEU A 216 12.43 26.93 9.30
C LEU A 216 11.68 25.58 9.21
N MET A 217 10.38 25.60 8.87
CA MET A 217 9.61 24.38 8.62
C MET A 217 10.15 23.61 7.40
N ILE A 218 10.55 24.30 6.32
CA ILE A 218 11.21 23.68 5.16
C ILE A 218 12.47 22.94 5.61
N VAL A 219 13.33 23.59 6.41
CA VAL A 219 14.56 23.00 6.96
C VAL A 219 14.25 21.74 7.77
N LEU A 220 13.31 21.82 8.70
CA LEU A 220 12.94 20.71 9.58
C LEU A 220 12.29 19.52 8.86
N ARG A 221 11.78 19.73 7.64
CA ARG A 221 11.19 18.67 6.78
C ARG A 221 12.20 18.01 5.85
N THR A 222 13.45 18.45 5.83
CA THR A 222 14.50 17.81 5.03
C THR A 222 14.94 16.47 5.62
N GLU A 223 15.43 15.58 4.75
CA GLU A 223 15.90 14.26 5.19
C GLU A 223 17.16 14.33 6.07
N TYR A 224 18.04 15.32 5.86
CA TYR A 224 19.23 15.50 6.69
C TYR A 224 18.83 15.89 8.13
N ALA A 225 17.91 16.85 8.29
CA ALA A 225 17.44 17.26 9.61
C ALA A 225 16.77 16.10 10.33
N ARG A 226 15.90 15.37 9.63
CA ARG A 226 15.21 14.20 10.16
C ARG A 226 16.18 13.09 10.60
N SER A 227 17.20 12.80 9.79
CA SER A 227 18.22 11.78 10.07
C SER A 227 19.09 12.13 11.28
N MET A 228 19.44 13.41 11.47
CA MET A 228 20.20 13.85 12.63
C MET A 228 19.38 13.81 13.93
N LEU A 229 18.07 14.05 13.84
CA LEU A 229 17.16 14.06 14.99
C LEU A 229 16.79 12.65 15.48
N ILE A 230 16.58 11.70 14.57
CA ILE A 230 16.09 10.35 14.90
C ILE A 230 17.28 9.41 15.15
N ASP A 231 17.48 8.99 16.40
CA ASP A 231 18.54 8.04 16.75
C ASP A 231 18.18 6.58 16.45
N SER A 232 19.05 5.91 15.68
CA SER A 232 19.05 4.47 15.41
C SER A 232 19.12 3.60 16.66
N ALA A 233 19.58 4.13 17.81
CA ALA A 233 19.78 3.37 19.06
C ALA A 233 18.52 3.16 19.92
N SER A 234 17.37 3.76 19.56
CA SER A 234 16.10 3.68 20.32
C SER A 234 15.23 2.44 19.96
N GLN A 235 15.85 1.31 19.62
CA GLN A 235 15.19 0.11 19.03
C GLN A 235 14.33 -0.72 19.99
N THR A 236 14.21 -0.37 21.26
CA THR A 236 13.65 -1.28 22.27
C THR A 236 12.12 -1.24 22.43
N THR A 237 11.41 -0.33 21.76
CA THR A 237 9.94 -0.31 21.75
C THR A 237 9.43 0.33 20.45
N ASN A 238 8.21 0.04 19.99
CA ASN A 238 7.58 0.60 18.77
C ASN A 238 7.42 2.14 18.75
N ILE A 239 8.13 2.88 19.59
CA ILE A 239 8.08 4.33 19.77
C ILE A 239 9.51 4.88 19.62
N ALA A 240 9.72 5.74 18.63
CA ALA A 240 10.91 6.55 18.46
C ALA A 240 10.74 7.89 19.16
N ASN A 241 11.85 8.49 19.62
CA ASN A 241 11.83 9.79 20.30
C ASN A 241 12.92 10.75 19.78
N ILE A 242 12.67 12.04 19.94
CA ILE A 242 13.64 13.12 19.73
C ILE A 242 13.96 13.73 21.10
N SER A 243 15.24 13.76 21.44
CA SER A 243 15.69 14.40 22.68
C SER A 243 16.12 15.84 22.43
N LEU A 244 15.99 16.71 23.44
CA LEU A 244 16.54 18.08 23.36
C LEU A 244 18.05 18.11 23.14
N ARG A 245 18.77 17.03 23.51
CA ARG A 245 20.21 16.90 23.28
C ARG A 245 20.55 16.72 21.80
N LYS A 246 19.59 16.33 20.96
CA LYS A 246 19.73 16.29 19.50
C LYS A 246 19.09 17.49 18.83
N LEU A 247 17.93 17.91 19.33
CA LEU A 247 17.19 19.03 18.76
C LEU A 247 17.94 20.36 18.86
N ASN A 248 18.45 20.72 20.04
CA ASN A 248 19.13 22.01 20.23
C ASN A 248 20.41 22.15 19.39
N PRO A 249 21.30 21.15 19.31
CA PRO A 249 22.52 21.26 18.50
C PRO A 249 22.30 20.98 17.00
N LEU A 250 21.07 20.74 16.53
CA LEU A 250 20.83 20.53 15.10
C LEU A 250 21.37 21.73 14.29
N PRO A 251 22.31 21.52 13.35
CA PRO A 251 22.77 22.59 12.48
C PRO A 251 21.67 22.95 11.47
N ILE A 252 21.36 24.24 11.37
CA ILE A 252 20.41 24.78 10.39
C ILE A 252 21.09 25.87 9.55
N PRO A 253 20.82 25.90 8.24
CA PRO A 253 21.34 26.94 7.38
C PRO A 253 20.49 28.20 7.53
N VAL A 254 21.15 29.35 7.66
CA VAL A 254 20.49 30.66 7.82
C VAL A 254 20.81 31.52 6.60
N PRO A 255 19.84 31.78 5.71
CA PRO A 255 19.97 32.73 4.61
C PRO A 255 19.67 34.16 5.07
N PRO A 256 20.02 35.17 4.25
CA PRO A 256 19.37 36.49 4.26
C PRO A 256 17.84 36.42 4.39
N ILE A 257 17.23 37.34 5.13
CA ILE A 257 15.78 37.32 5.41
C ILE A 257 14.93 37.45 4.13
N ASP A 258 15.36 38.28 3.19
CA ASP A 258 14.68 38.44 1.90
C ASP A 258 14.81 37.18 1.05
N GLN A 259 15.96 36.51 1.11
CA GLN A 259 16.17 35.24 0.43
C GLN A 259 15.32 34.13 1.04
N GLN A 260 15.15 34.07 2.36
CA GLN A 260 14.22 33.13 3.01
C GLN A 260 12.80 33.28 2.44
N SER A 261 12.31 34.51 2.28
CA SER A 261 10.98 34.78 1.73
C SER A 261 10.86 34.29 0.28
N ARG A 262 11.88 34.53 -0.56
CA ARG A 262 11.92 34.03 -1.95
C ARG A 262 11.97 32.51 -2.02
N ILE A 263 12.73 31.86 -1.12
CA ILE A 263 12.79 30.39 -1.01
C ILE A 263 11.42 29.83 -0.66
N VAL A 264 10.75 30.38 0.36
CA VAL A 264 9.42 29.93 0.78
C VAL A 264 8.43 30.01 -0.38
N ALA A 265 8.33 31.17 -1.04
CA ALA A 265 7.45 31.35 -2.17
C ALA A 265 7.73 30.33 -3.30
N ARG A 266 9.00 30.06 -3.58
CA ARG A 266 9.41 29.11 -4.63
C ARG A 266 9.12 27.66 -4.25
N VAL A 267 9.32 27.28 -2.98
CA VAL A 267 8.97 25.95 -2.49
C VAL A 267 7.45 25.76 -2.56
N ASP A 268 6.65 26.73 -2.12
CA ASP A 268 5.18 26.64 -2.16
C ASP A 268 4.66 26.48 -3.60
N GLU A 269 5.21 27.22 -4.56
CA GLU A 269 4.89 27.09 -5.98
C GLU A 269 5.19 25.67 -6.50
N LEU A 270 6.38 25.14 -6.23
CA LEU A 270 6.80 23.82 -6.71
C LEU A 270 6.06 22.68 -6.00
N MET A 271 5.73 22.84 -4.72
CA MET A 271 4.91 21.88 -3.97
C MET A 271 3.48 21.83 -4.52
N THR A 272 2.92 22.97 -4.91
CA THR A 272 1.61 23.05 -5.59
C THR A 272 1.65 22.33 -6.95
N LEU A 273 2.74 22.47 -7.70
CA LEU A 273 2.94 21.71 -8.94
C LEU A 273 3.01 20.20 -8.66
N CYS A 274 3.73 19.78 -7.62
CA CYS A 274 3.76 18.39 -7.19
C CYS A 274 2.36 17.86 -6.83
N ASP A 275 1.54 18.64 -6.11
CA ASP A 275 0.15 18.29 -5.79
C ASP A 275 -0.69 18.08 -7.05
N ALA A 276 -0.53 18.99 -8.03
CA ALA A 276 -1.24 18.91 -9.30
C ALA A 276 -0.83 17.69 -10.13
N LEU A 277 0.47 17.37 -10.16
CA LEU A 277 1.00 16.19 -10.85
C LEU A 277 0.52 14.88 -10.20
N GLU A 278 0.53 14.81 -8.88
CA GLU A 278 0.02 13.65 -8.15
C GLU A 278 -1.49 13.45 -8.38
N THR A 279 -2.26 14.52 -8.32
CA THR A 279 -3.71 14.49 -8.57
C THR A 279 -4.01 14.05 -10.01
N LYS A 280 -3.26 14.58 -10.99
CA LYS A 280 -3.37 14.17 -12.39
C LYS A 280 -3.05 12.68 -12.57
N GLY A 281 -1.97 12.18 -11.98
CA GLY A 281 -1.59 10.78 -12.07
C GLY A 281 -2.64 9.84 -11.46
N LYS A 282 -3.24 10.22 -10.32
CA LYS A 282 -4.36 9.47 -9.71
C LYS A 282 -5.57 9.43 -10.65
N LEU A 283 -5.95 10.56 -11.23
CA LEU A 283 -7.06 10.65 -12.17
C LEU A 283 -6.82 9.80 -13.44
N GLU A 284 -5.62 9.86 -14.01
CA GLU A 284 -5.24 9.03 -15.17
C GLU A 284 -5.32 7.53 -14.85
N ALA A 285 -4.86 7.10 -13.67
CA ALA A 285 -4.96 5.72 -13.23
C ALA A 285 -6.42 5.26 -13.04
N GLU A 286 -7.27 6.10 -12.43
CA GLU A 286 -8.70 5.83 -12.27
C GLU A 286 -9.43 5.73 -13.62
N GLN A 287 -9.17 6.66 -14.53
CA GLN A 287 -9.76 6.65 -15.88
C GLN A 287 -9.35 5.41 -16.67
N HIS A 288 -8.06 5.06 -16.63
CA HIS A 288 -7.56 3.85 -17.26
C HIS A 288 -8.22 2.59 -16.67
N ALA A 289 -8.32 2.49 -15.34
CA ALA A 289 -8.98 1.34 -14.69
C ALA A 289 -10.46 1.20 -15.11
N ARG A 290 -11.19 2.32 -15.23
CA ARG A 290 -12.57 2.32 -15.75
C ARG A 290 -12.65 1.88 -17.21
N LEU A 291 -11.75 2.36 -18.06
CA LEU A 291 -11.68 1.97 -19.47
C LEU A 291 -11.41 0.46 -19.62
N VAL A 292 -10.41 -0.06 -18.89
CA VAL A 292 -10.08 -1.49 -18.87
C VAL A 292 -11.28 -2.32 -18.43
N SER A 293 -11.93 -1.95 -17.31
CA SER A 293 -13.12 -2.67 -16.83
C SER A 293 -14.23 -2.71 -17.87
N SER A 294 -14.58 -1.56 -18.46
CA SER A 294 -15.67 -1.47 -19.43
C SER A 294 -15.41 -2.26 -20.72
N LEU A 295 -14.19 -2.20 -21.25
CA LEU A 295 -13.84 -2.93 -22.47
C LEU A 295 -13.77 -4.43 -22.21
N PHE A 296 -13.19 -4.87 -21.10
CA PHE A 296 -13.13 -6.30 -20.77
C PHE A 296 -14.50 -6.88 -20.39
N GLU A 297 -15.37 -6.11 -19.75
CA GLU A 297 -16.77 -6.50 -19.55
C GLU A 297 -17.50 -6.73 -20.89
N THR A 298 -17.16 -5.98 -21.94
CA THR A 298 -17.70 -6.21 -23.29
C THR A 298 -17.28 -7.58 -23.85
N LEU A 299 -16.04 -8.02 -23.59
CA LEU A 299 -15.60 -9.37 -23.95
C LEU A 299 -16.38 -10.42 -23.18
N VAL A 300 -16.46 -10.27 -21.85
CA VAL A 300 -17.18 -11.21 -20.97
C VAL A 300 -18.64 -11.35 -21.39
N ASN A 301 -19.30 -10.25 -21.74
CA ASN A 301 -20.73 -10.23 -22.10
C ASN A 301 -21.01 -10.65 -23.55
N SER A 302 -20.02 -11.12 -24.29
CA SER A 302 -20.24 -11.63 -25.65
C SER A 302 -21.13 -12.88 -25.61
N GLU A 303 -22.23 -12.86 -26.38
CA GLU A 303 -23.23 -13.93 -26.38
C GLU A 303 -22.86 -15.11 -27.30
N SER A 304 -21.87 -14.93 -28.18
CA SER A 304 -21.43 -15.95 -29.13
C SER A 304 -19.93 -15.83 -29.44
N ALA A 305 -19.34 -16.89 -29.99
CA ALA A 305 -17.95 -16.89 -30.46
C ALA A 305 -17.70 -15.83 -31.55
N HIS A 306 -18.69 -15.57 -32.42
CA HIS A 306 -18.58 -14.52 -33.44
C HIS A 306 -18.56 -13.13 -32.82
N ALA A 307 -19.48 -12.84 -31.89
CA ALA A 307 -19.51 -11.57 -31.17
C ALA A 307 -18.22 -11.34 -30.37
N LEU A 308 -17.71 -12.39 -29.71
CA LEU A 308 -16.44 -12.34 -29.00
C LEU A 308 -15.28 -12.02 -29.96
N SER A 309 -15.23 -12.67 -31.13
CA SER A 309 -14.17 -12.44 -32.11
C SER A 309 -14.14 -11.00 -32.62
N GLU A 310 -15.31 -10.41 -32.91
CA GLU A 310 -15.41 -9.00 -33.32
C GLU A 310 -14.99 -8.05 -32.19
N ASN A 311 -15.51 -8.25 -30.97
CA ASN A 311 -15.16 -7.46 -29.79
C ASN A 311 -13.66 -7.55 -29.47
N TRP A 312 -13.09 -8.76 -29.55
CA TRP A 312 -11.67 -9.01 -29.35
C TRP A 312 -10.82 -8.27 -30.38
N ARG A 313 -11.17 -8.37 -31.67
CA ARG A 313 -10.46 -7.68 -32.75
C ARG A 313 -10.46 -6.17 -32.54
N TYR A 314 -11.58 -5.59 -32.10
CA TYR A 314 -11.68 -4.17 -31.78
C TYR A 314 -10.79 -3.79 -30.58
N ILE A 315 -10.87 -4.53 -29.48
CA ILE A 315 -10.15 -4.20 -28.24
C ILE A 315 -8.64 -4.44 -28.38
N ALA A 316 -8.24 -5.47 -29.14
CA ALA A 316 -6.83 -5.81 -29.36
C ALA A 316 -6.02 -4.67 -30.00
N ILE A 317 -6.66 -3.79 -30.77
CA ILE A 317 -6.04 -2.58 -31.34
C ILE A 317 -5.51 -1.65 -30.24
N TYR A 318 -6.13 -1.67 -29.06
CA TYR A 318 -5.80 -0.80 -27.94
C TYR A 318 -4.97 -1.49 -26.85
N PHE A 319 -4.47 -2.71 -27.07
CA PHE A 319 -3.73 -3.43 -26.03
C PHE A 319 -2.49 -2.70 -25.51
N ASP A 320 -1.78 -1.95 -26.36
CA ASP A 320 -0.63 -1.15 -25.90
C ASP A 320 -1.05 -0.04 -24.91
N LEU A 321 -2.27 0.48 -25.03
CA LEU A 321 -2.84 1.47 -24.11
C LEU A 321 -3.46 0.82 -22.87
N LEU A 322 -4.06 -0.36 -23.02
CA LEU A 322 -4.79 -1.04 -21.96
C LEU A 322 -3.88 -1.86 -21.05
N LEU A 323 -2.82 -2.44 -21.57
CA LEU A 323 -1.94 -3.37 -20.87
C LEU A 323 -0.58 -2.75 -20.52
N ASP A 324 -0.54 -1.43 -20.34
CA ASP A 324 0.65 -0.67 -19.91
C ASP A 324 0.87 -0.71 -18.39
N ARG A 325 -0.03 -1.34 -17.63
CA ARG A 325 0.00 -1.42 -16.16
C ARG A 325 -0.24 -2.86 -15.67
N PRO A 326 0.49 -3.32 -14.62
CA PRO A 326 0.34 -4.69 -14.11
C PRO A 326 -1.09 -5.05 -13.68
N ALA A 327 -1.85 -4.10 -13.13
CA ALA A 327 -3.23 -4.33 -12.70
C ALA A 327 -4.16 -4.69 -13.88
N ALA A 328 -3.95 -4.11 -15.06
CA ALA A 328 -4.74 -4.41 -16.25
C ALA A 328 -4.42 -5.78 -16.84
N VAL A 329 -3.17 -6.23 -16.74
CA VAL A 329 -2.77 -7.60 -17.12
C VAL A 329 -3.50 -8.63 -16.25
N GLY A 330 -3.58 -8.39 -14.94
CA GLY A 330 -4.38 -9.24 -14.03
C GLY A 330 -5.88 -9.23 -14.39
N ALA A 331 -6.43 -8.09 -14.80
CA ALA A 331 -7.82 -8.00 -15.26
C ALA A 331 -8.07 -8.78 -16.57
N LEU A 332 -7.10 -8.77 -17.51
CA LEU A 332 -7.16 -9.58 -18.72
C LEU A 332 -7.15 -11.07 -18.39
N GLU A 333 -6.28 -11.50 -17.47
CA GLU A 333 -6.21 -12.90 -17.03
C GLU A 333 -7.56 -13.38 -16.46
N GLN A 334 -8.19 -12.57 -15.60
CA GLN A 334 -9.53 -12.87 -15.08
C GLN A 334 -10.59 -12.94 -16.18
N THR A 335 -10.50 -12.07 -17.18
CA THR A 335 -11.39 -12.07 -18.35
C THR A 335 -11.26 -13.38 -19.13
N ILE A 336 -10.03 -13.84 -19.37
CA ILE A 336 -9.77 -15.13 -20.04
C ILE A 336 -10.37 -16.29 -19.27
N PHE A 337 -10.29 -16.33 -17.93
CA PHE A 337 -10.94 -17.38 -17.16
C PHE A 337 -12.46 -17.35 -17.26
N GLN A 338 -13.06 -16.17 -17.29
CA GLN A 338 -14.51 -16.03 -17.46
C GLN A 338 -14.96 -16.53 -18.83
N LEU A 339 -14.20 -16.21 -19.90
CA LEU A 339 -14.46 -16.74 -21.24
C LEU A 339 -14.27 -18.26 -21.30
N ALA A 340 -13.28 -18.80 -20.59
CA ALA A 340 -13.03 -20.23 -20.51
C ALA A 340 -14.21 -21.00 -19.92
N VAL A 341 -14.71 -20.58 -18.74
CA VAL A 341 -15.80 -21.28 -18.06
C VAL A 341 -17.17 -21.07 -18.71
N ARG A 342 -17.29 -20.10 -19.62
CA ARG A 342 -18.48 -19.86 -20.46
C ARG A 342 -18.44 -20.60 -21.80
N GLY A 343 -17.35 -21.31 -22.10
CA GLY A 343 -17.18 -22.04 -23.37
C GLY A 343 -17.03 -21.13 -24.59
N LEU A 344 -16.46 -19.95 -24.39
CA LEU A 344 -16.19 -18.99 -25.46
C LEU A 344 -14.70 -18.89 -25.83
N LEU A 345 -13.82 -19.46 -25.00
CA LEU A 345 -12.37 -19.34 -25.19
C LEU A 345 -11.82 -20.19 -26.35
N VAL A 346 -12.44 -21.34 -26.65
CA VAL A 346 -12.04 -22.25 -27.72
C VAL A 346 -13.23 -22.60 -28.61
N PRO A 347 -13.02 -22.96 -29.90
CA PRO A 347 -14.11 -23.40 -30.77
C PRO A 347 -14.75 -24.70 -30.26
N GLN A 348 -16.08 -24.76 -30.29
CA GLN A 348 -16.84 -25.96 -29.94
C GLN A 348 -16.94 -26.92 -31.12
N ASP A 349 -16.84 -28.22 -30.84
CA ASP A 349 -17.00 -29.29 -31.83
C ASP A 349 -18.27 -30.10 -31.54
N PRO A 350 -19.34 -29.99 -32.34
CA PRO A 350 -20.58 -30.73 -32.13
C PRO A 350 -20.43 -32.26 -32.21
N SER A 351 -19.30 -32.76 -32.75
CA SER A 351 -18.99 -34.19 -32.81
C SER A 351 -18.31 -34.72 -31.55
N ASP A 352 -17.90 -33.85 -30.63
CA ASP A 352 -17.31 -34.25 -29.37
C ASP A 352 -18.32 -35.05 -28.52
N GLU A 353 -17.80 -36.05 -27.80
CA GLU A 353 -18.59 -36.78 -26.82
C GLU A 353 -19.08 -35.79 -25.73
N PRO A 354 -20.40 -35.65 -25.50
CA PRO A 354 -20.92 -34.63 -24.60
C PRO A 354 -20.49 -34.90 -23.15
N ALA A 355 -20.41 -33.83 -22.37
CA ALA A 355 -20.05 -33.88 -20.95
C ALA A 355 -20.95 -34.83 -20.14
N SER A 356 -22.21 -35.01 -20.54
CA SER A 356 -23.12 -35.98 -19.92
C SER A 356 -22.57 -37.41 -19.94
N ALA A 357 -21.89 -37.83 -21.01
CA ALA A 357 -21.24 -39.13 -21.09
C ALA A 357 -20.00 -39.21 -20.17
N LEU A 358 -19.22 -38.13 -20.08
CA LEU A 358 -18.10 -38.03 -19.13
C LEU A 358 -18.60 -38.17 -17.68
N LEU A 359 -19.66 -37.44 -17.32
CA LEU A 359 -20.28 -37.51 -15.98
C LEU A 359 -20.84 -38.91 -15.69
N GLN A 360 -21.43 -39.56 -16.69
CA GLN A 360 -21.92 -40.94 -16.55
C GLN A 360 -20.76 -41.92 -16.30
N LYS A 361 -19.63 -41.78 -17.00
CA LYS A 361 -18.42 -42.59 -16.76
C LYS A 361 -17.91 -42.42 -15.33
N ILE A 362 -17.89 -41.19 -14.82
CA ILE A 362 -17.49 -40.90 -13.44
C ILE A 362 -18.46 -41.54 -12.44
N ARG A 363 -19.77 -41.46 -12.69
CA ARG A 363 -20.79 -42.07 -11.83
C ARG A 363 -20.63 -43.59 -11.77
N ASN A 364 -20.48 -44.24 -12.93
CA ASN A 364 -20.28 -45.69 -13.01
C ASN A 364 -19.02 -46.14 -12.26
N GLU A 365 -17.90 -45.41 -12.42
CA GLU A 365 -16.66 -45.73 -11.71
C GLU A 365 -16.80 -45.52 -10.20
N LYS A 366 -17.49 -44.46 -9.76
CA LYS A 366 -17.80 -44.26 -8.34
C LYS A 366 -18.64 -45.40 -7.78
N GLU A 367 -19.68 -45.82 -8.48
CA GLU A 367 -20.52 -46.95 -8.06
C GLU A 367 -19.71 -48.24 -7.93
N ARG A 368 -18.80 -48.51 -8.88
CA ARG A 368 -17.86 -49.63 -8.82
C ARG A 368 -16.96 -49.55 -7.59
N LEU A 369 -16.40 -48.38 -7.29
CA LEU A 369 -15.53 -48.18 -6.12
C LEU A 369 -16.30 -48.29 -4.79
N VAL A 370 -17.57 -47.84 -4.75
CA VAL A 370 -18.47 -48.03 -3.60
C VAL A 370 -18.78 -49.51 -3.41
N ALA A 371 -19.12 -50.23 -4.47
CA ALA A 371 -19.40 -51.68 -4.43
C ALA A 371 -18.16 -52.48 -4.00
N ALA A 372 -16.96 -52.03 -4.39
CA ALA A 372 -15.69 -52.59 -3.94
C ALA A 372 -15.26 -52.15 -2.53
N GLY A 373 -16.06 -51.34 -1.82
CA GLY A 373 -15.77 -50.85 -0.47
C GLY A 373 -14.58 -49.88 -0.36
N LYS A 374 -14.08 -49.37 -1.50
CA LYS A 374 -12.91 -48.47 -1.55
C LYS A 374 -13.26 -47.03 -1.16
N ILE A 375 -14.48 -46.61 -1.45
CA ILE A 375 -15.01 -45.29 -1.08
C ILE A 375 -16.38 -45.42 -0.42
N LYS A 376 -16.76 -44.43 0.37
CA LYS A 376 -18.11 -44.35 0.94
C LYS A 376 -19.07 -43.78 -0.09
N ARG A 377 -20.33 -44.21 -0.04
CA ARG A 377 -21.40 -43.62 -0.86
C ARG A 377 -21.65 -42.18 -0.42
N ASP A 378 -21.61 -41.27 -1.38
CA ASP A 378 -21.91 -39.86 -1.16
C ASP A 378 -23.38 -39.68 -0.76
N LYS A 379 -23.66 -38.60 -0.02
CA LYS A 379 -25.04 -38.21 0.25
C LYS A 379 -25.68 -37.72 -1.06
N PRO A 380 -26.94 -38.08 -1.36
CA PRO A 380 -27.62 -37.56 -2.53
C PRO A 380 -27.68 -36.03 -2.45
N LEU A 381 -27.28 -35.38 -3.54
CA LEU A 381 -27.39 -33.94 -3.70
C LEU A 381 -28.76 -33.59 -4.31
N PRO A 382 -29.34 -32.42 -4.00
CA PRO A 382 -30.58 -32.00 -4.63
C PRO A 382 -30.40 -31.83 -6.15
N PRO A 383 -31.44 -32.05 -6.96
CA PRO A 383 -31.36 -31.78 -8.40
C PRO A 383 -30.96 -30.31 -8.65
N ILE A 384 -30.23 -30.07 -9.74
CA ILE A 384 -29.91 -28.72 -10.19
C ILE A 384 -31.16 -28.17 -10.88
N ARG A 385 -31.77 -27.12 -10.31
CA ARG A 385 -32.95 -26.47 -10.92
C ARG A 385 -32.48 -25.42 -11.92
N ASP A 386 -33.32 -25.11 -12.91
CA ASP A 386 -32.97 -24.09 -13.92
C ASP A 386 -32.74 -22.71 -13.31
N GLU A 387 -33.49 -22.34 -12.27
CA GLU A 387 -33.31 -21.11 -11.49
C GLU A 387 -31.97 -21.01 -10.75
N ASP A 388 -31.30 -22.14 -10.48
CA ASP A 388 -30.00 -22.18 -9.80
C ASP A 388 -28.85 -21.97 -10.81
N LYS A 389 -29.10 -22.09 -12.13
CA LYS A 389 -28.08 -22.01 -13.19
C LYS A 389 -27.62 -20.55 -13.40
N PRO A 390 -26.30 -20.26 -13.29
CA PRO A 390 -25.81 -18.89 -13.41
C PRO A 390 -25.94 -18.27 -14.80
N PHE A 391 -25.84 -19.09 -15.85
CA PHE A 391 -25.93 -18.69 -17.26
C PHE A 391 -26.22 -19.93 -18.13
N GLU A 392 -26.55 -19.70 -19.40
CA GLU A 392 -26.78 -20.77 -20.38
C GLU A 392 -25.46 -21.40 -20.83
N LEU A 393 -25.36 -22.73 -20.76
CA LEU A 393 -24.18 -23.45 -21.21
C LEU A 393 -24.22 -23.69 -22.72
N PRO A 394 -23.05 -23.79 -23.37
CA PRO A 394 -22.99 -24.25 -24.74
C PRO A 394 -23.47 -25.69 -24.94
N GLN A 395 -23.73 -26.04 -26.20
CA GLN A 395 -24.16 -27.39 -26.53
C GLN A 395 -23.10 -28.42 -26.11
N GLY A 396 -23.55 -29.50 -25.47
CA GLY A 396 -22.67 -30.60 -25.03
C GLY A 396 -22.01 -30.38 -23.67
N TRP A 397 -22.14 -29.21 -23.07
CA TRP A 397 -21.68 -28.92 -21.70
C TRP A 397 -22.74 -29.29 -20.66
N GLU A 398 -22.30 -29.56 -19.44
CA GLU A 398 -23.19 -29.92 -18.33
C GLU A 398 -22.82 -29.21 -17.03
N TRP A 399 -23.81 -28.91 -16.20
CA TRP A 399 -23.55 -28.44 -14.84
C TRP A 399 -23.28 -29.61 -13.89
N ALA A 400 -22.24 -29.51 -13.07
CA ALA A 400 -21.94 -30.48 -12.02
C ALA A 400 -21.42 -29.78 -10.75
N ARG A 401 -21.32 -30.51 -9.64
CA ARG A 401 -20.73 -30.03 -8.38
C ARG A 401 -19.46 -30.77 -8.03
N PHE A 402 -18.56 -30.18 -7.24
CA PHE A 402 -17.31 -30.83 -6.81
C PHE A 402 -17.48 -32.27 -6.29
N PRO A 403 -18.47 -32.58 -5.43
CA PRO A 403 -18.65 -33.96 -4.94
C PRO A 403 -19.03 -34.95 -6.04
N GLU A 404 -19.54 -34.52 -7.20
CA GLU A 404 -19.89 -35.42 -8.31
C GLU A 404 -18.66 -35.76 -9.16
N LEU A 405 -17.66 -34.88 -9.17
CA LEU A 405 -16.54 -34.92 -10.11
C LEU A 405 -15.29 -35.62 -9.58
N GLY A 406 -15.23 -35.93 -8.28
CA GLY A 406 -14.05 -36.51 -7.67
C GLY A 406 -14.17 -36.73 -6.17
N GLU A 407 -13.03 -36.92 -5.50
CA GLU A 407 -12.97 -36.91 -4.04
C GLU A 407 -12.97 -35.45 -3.56
N PHE A 408 -13.92 -35.10 -2.69
CA PHE A 408 -14.06 -33.74 -2.19
C PHE A 408 -14.22 -33.73 -0.67
N GLY A 409 -13.35 -33.02 0.05
CA GLY A 409 -13.44 -33.02 1.51
C GLY A 409 -12.41 -32.13 2.22
N ARG A 410 -12.64 -31.92 3.51
CA ARG A 410 -11.72 -31.15 4.36
C ARG A 410 -10.48 -31.96 4.72
N GLY A 411 -9.39 -31.23 4.96
CA GLY A 411 -8.25 -31.74 5.69
C GLY A 411 -8.63 -32.18 7.10
N LYS A 412 -7.68 -32.83 7.79
CA LYS A 412 -7.93 -33.45 9.10
C LYS A 412 -6.88 -33.00 10.11
N SER A 413 -7.35 -32.34 11.16
CA SER A 413 -6.57 -32.06 12.37
C SER A 413 -7.47 -32.26 13.59
N LYS A 414 -7.52 -33.50 14.09
CA LYS A 414 -8.37 -33.96 15.19
C LYS A 414 -7.76 -33.72 16.58
N HIS A 415 -6.44 -33.85 16.73
CA HIS A 415 -5.80 -33.76 18.05
C HIS A 415 -5.95 -32.37 18.68
N ARG A 416 -6.11 -32.32 20.00
CA ARG A 416 -6.21 -31.09 20.79
C ARG A 416 -5.27 -31.20 22.01
N PRO A 417 -4.42 -30.19 22.26
CA PRO A 417 -4.26 -28.93 21.52
C PRO A 417 -3.60 -29.14 20.13
N ARG A 418 -3.88 -28.25 19.18
CA ARG A 418 -3.42 -28.41 17.77
C ARG A 418 -1.89 -28.27 17.61
N ASN A 419 -1.24 -27.59 18.55
CA ASN A 419 0.20 -27.29 18.56
C ASN A 419 1.01 -28.28 19.44
N ASP A 420 0.44 -29.44 19.80
CA ASP A 420 1.16 -30.46 20.58
C ASP A 420 2.45 -30.88 19.85
N PRO A 421 3.64 -30.68 20.45
CA PRO A 421 4.92 -30.96 19.81
C PRO A 421 5.03 -32.40 19.29
N ARG A 422 4.35 -33.37 19.92
CA ARG A 422 4.38 -34.78 19.51
C ARG A 422 3.81 -35.00 18.09
N LEU A 423 2.98 -34.09 17.59
CA LEU A 423 2.47 -34.13 16.22
C LEU A 423 3.54 -33.73 15.18
N PHE A 424 4.58 -33.00 15.59
CA PHE A 424 5.55 -32.36 14.70
C PHE A 424 7.00 -32.84 14.92
N ASN A 425 7.30 -33.36 16.11
CA ASN A 425 8.62 -33.91 16.46
C ASN A 425 9.04 -34.98 15.46
N SER A 426 10.27 -34.86 14.94
CA SER A 426 10.78 -35.74 13.87
C SER A 426 9.89 -35.74 12.62
N GLY A 427 9.36 -34.57 12.24
CA GLY A 427 8.40 -34.41 11.15
C GLY A 427 8.92 -34.97 9.82
N LYS A 428 8.10 -35.83 9.19
CA LYS A 428 8.39 -36.51 7.92
C LYS A 428 7.42 -36.09 6.81
N TYR A 429 6.16 -35.86 7.16
CA TYR A 429 5.07 -35.69 6.21
C TYR A 429 4.74 -34.21 6.02
N PRO A 430 4.78 -33.66 4.80
CA PRO A 430 4.48 -32.25 4.57
C PRO A 430 3.10 -31.86 5.12
N LEU A 431 3.03 -30.69 5.76
CA LEU A 431 1.79 -30.07 6.22
C LEU A 431 1.63 -28.70 5.56
N VAL A 432 0.70 -28.63 4.60
CA VAL A 432 0.30 -27.39 3.93
C VAL A 432 -0.77 -26.71 4.77
N GLN A 433 -0.63 -25.41 5.00
CA GLN A 433 -1.62 -24.57 5.68
C GLN A 433 -2.13 -23.49 4.73
N THR A 434 -3.03 -22.64 5.23
CA THR A 434 -3.71 -21.62 4.41
C THR A 434 -2.74 -20.56 3.87
N GLY A 435 -1.62 -20.31 4.58
CA GLY A 435 -0.57 -19.41 4.11
C GLY A 435 0.17 -19.91 2.88
N GLU A 436 0.49 -21.20 2.81
CA GLU A 436 1.16 -21.80 1.64
C GLU A 436 0.24 -21.82 0.43
N VAL A 437 -1.05 -22.08 0.63
CA VAL A 437 -2.05 -22.01 -0.46
C VAL A 437 -2.17 -20.57 -0.98
N ALA A 438 -2.27 -19.58 -0.09
CA ALA A 438 -2.43 -18.17 -0.48
C ALA A 438 -1.20 -17.56 -1.14
N ARG A 439 0.01 -18.04 -0.81
CA ARG A 439 1.26 -17.59 -1.44
C ARG A 439 1.54 -18.29 -2.77
N ALA A 440 0.93 -19.45 -3.00
CA ALA A 440 1.09 -20.18 -4.23
C ALA A 440 0.27 -19.51 -5.33
N ASP A 441 0.92 -19.18 -6.46
CA ASP A 441 0.24 -18.66 -7.65
C ASP A 441 -0.66 -19.74 -8.28
N GLN A 442 -0.09 -20.92 -8.54
CA GLN A 442 -0.80 -22.03 -9.18
C GLN A 442 -0.51 -23.36 -8.49
N VAL A 443 0.77 -23.62 -8.21
CA VAL A 443 1.24 -24.88 -7.64
C VAL A 443 1.94 -24.61 -6.32
N ILE A 444 1.56 -25.34 -5.29
CA ILE A 444 2.22 -25.32 -3.98
C ILE A 444 3.50 -26.13 -4.12
N SER A 445 4.64 -25.44 -4.11
CA SER A 445 5.99 -26.01 -4.18
C SER A 445 6.71 -26.00 -2.83
N GLU A 446 6.21 -25.23 -1.86
CA GLU A 446 6.86 -25.00 -0.57
C GLU A 446 5.94 -25.35 0.60
N TYR A 447 6.57 -25.75 1.71
CA TYR A 447 5.90 -25.98 2.99
C TYR A 447 6.89 -25.78 4.14
N TYR A 448 6.41 -25.30 5.28
CA TYR A 448 7.27 -24.97 6.43
C TYR A 448 6.99 -25.84 7.67
N SER A 449 5.94 -26.66 7.62
CA SER A 449 5.57 -27.58 8.70
C SER A 449 5.56 -29.02 8.22
N LYS A 450 5.93 -29.94 9.12
CA LYS A 450 5.86 -31.39 8.88
C LYS A 450 5.18 -32.10 10.04
N TYR A 451 4.32 -33.06 9.72
CA TYR A 451 3.79 -34.01 10.68
C TYR A 451 4.72 -35.19 10.91
N SER A 452 4.76 -35.65 12.16
CA SER A 452 5.34 -36.93 12.57
C SER A 452 4.39 -38.10 12.20
N GLU A 453 4.79 -39.33 12.50
CA GLU A 453 3.89 -40.51 12.39
C GLU A 453 2.58 -40.29 13.16
N LYS A 454 2.67 -39.75 14.38
CA LYS A 454 1.50 -39.42 15.21
C LYS A 454 0.66 -38.30 14.59
N GLY A 455 1.33 -37.32 13.97
CA GLY A 455 0.66 -36.26 13.21
C GLY A 455 -0.12 -36.77 12.01
N LEU A 456 0.45 -37.71 11.25
CA LEU A 456 -0.21 -38.36 10.12
C LEU A 456 -1.38 -39.24 10.57
N ALA A 457 -1.23 -40.01 11.65
CA ALA A 457 -2.26 -40.92 12.16
C ALA A 457 -3.59 -40.22 12.49
N GLN A 458 -3.55 -38.94 12.87
CA GLN A 458 -4.75 -38.13 13.14
C GLN A 458 -5.22 -37.29 11.94
N SER A 459 -4.44 -37.29 10.85
CA SER A 459 -4.63 -36.49 9.64
C SER A 459 -5.14 -37.33 8.46
N LYS A 460 -5.07 -36.77 7.26
CA LYS A 460 -5.20 -37.45 5.97
C LYS A 460 -4.09 -36.94 5.05
N MET A 461 -3.39 -37.86 4.39
CA MET A 461 -2.52 -37.54 3.26
C MET A 461 -3.35 -37.34 2.00
N TRP A 462 -3.07 -36.27 1.27
CA TRP A 462 -3.66 -35.98 -0.04
C TRP A 462 -2.60 -36.09 -1.12
N PRO A 463 -2.93 -36.67 -2.28
CA PRO A 463 -1.97 -36.87 -3.34
C PRO A 463 -1.58 -35.55 -4.02
N LYS A 464 -0.39 -35.51 -4.61
CA LYS A 464 -0.01 -34.51 -5.61
C LYS A 464 -1.12 -34.36 -6.66
N GLY A 465 -1.36 -33.12 -7.09
CA GLY A 465 -2.42 -32.79 -8.05
C GLY A 465 -3.78 -32.49 -7.41
N THR A 466 -3.90 -32.58 -6.07
CA THR A 466 -5.10 -32.12 -5.35
C THR A 466 -5.23 -30.60 -5.44
N LEU A 467 -6.41 -30.10 -5.82
CA LEU A 467 -6.76 -28.69 -5.69
C LEU A 467 -7.06 -28.38 -4.22
N CYS A 468 -6.27 -27.50 -3.62
CA CYS A 468 -6.50 -26.96 -2.29
C CYS A 468 -7.36 -25.69 -2.36
N ILE A 469 -8.34 -25.56 -1.47
CA ILE A 469 -9.23 -24.40 -1.35
C ILE A 469 -9.25 -23.97 0.12
N THR A 470 -8.81 -22.75 0.42
CA THR A 470 -8.86 -22.21 1.78
C THR A 470 -10.30 -21.85 2.16
N ILE A 471 -10.70 -22.18 3.39
CA ILE A 471 -12.04 -21.88 3.90
C ILE A 471 -12.04 -21.01 5.17
N ALA A 472 -10.86 -20.78 5.74
CA ALA A 472 -10.65 -19.90 6.89
C ALA A 472 -9.30 -19.18 6.78
N ALA A 473 -9.30 -17.86 6.97
CA ALA A 473 -8.24 -16.96 6.53
C ALA A 473 -7.98 -17.05 5.01
N ASN A 474 -7.74 -15.92 4.34
CA ASN A 474 -7.45 -15.89 2.90
C ASN A 474 -8.49 -16.67 2.05
N ILE A 475 -9.78 -16.42 2.25
CA ILE A 475 -10.89 -17.25 1.76
C ILE A 475 -10.85 -17.48 0.25
N ALA A 476 -11.12 -18.73 -0.15
CA ALA A 476 -11.24 -19.15 -1.54
C ALA A 476 -9.96 -18.92 -2.37
N ASP A 477 -8.82 -18.75 -1.71
CA ASP A 477 -7.52 -18.92 -2.36
C ASP A 477 -7.33 -20.39 -2.69
N THR A 478 -6.78 -20.63 -3.89
CA THR A 478 -6.68 -21.96 -4.46
C THR A 478 -5.36 -22.19 -5.14
N ALA A 479 -4.79 -23.37 -4.91
CA ALA A 479 -3.59 -23.83 -5.59
C ALA A 479 -3.56 -25.35 -5.64
N ILE A 480 -2.77 -25.91 -6.55
CA ILE A 480 -2.62 -27.35 -6.77
C ILE A 480 -1.43 -27.86 -5.95
N LEU A 481 -1.59 -28.98 -5.24
CA LEU A 481 -0.48 -29.61 -4.54
C LEU A 481 0.61 -30.09 -5.52
N GLY A 482 1.83 -29.58 -5.39
CA GLY A 482 3.00 -30.05 -6.14
C GLY A 482 3.60 -31.37 -5.63
N PHE A 483 3.20 -31.81 -4.44
CA PHE A 483 3.66 -33.01 -3.73
C PHE A 483 2.56 -33.56 -2.81
N ASP A 484 2.69 -34.81 -2.38
CA ASP A 484 1.78 -35.41 -1.40
C ASP A 484 1.87 -34.70 -0.05
N ALA A 485 0.73 -34.24 0.49
CA ALA A 485 0.71 -33.45 1.71
C ALA A 485 -0.52 -33.69 2.57
N CYS A 486 -0.36 -33.47 3.87
CA CYS A 486 -1.47 -33.25 4.79
C CYS A 486 -1.88 -31.77 4.78
N PHE A 487 -3.13 -31.47 5.12
CA PHE A 487 -3.57 -30.11 5.45
C PHE A 487 -4.64 -30.13 6.55
N PRO A 488 -4.77 -29.04 7.33
CA PRO A 488 -5.72 -28.94 8.43
C PRO A 488 -7.17 -28.79 7.94
N ASP A 489 -8.11 -28.73 8.88
CA ASP A 489 -9.55 -28.58 8.60
C ASP A 489 -9.95 -27.22 8.00
N SER A 490 -9.03 -26.25 7.94
CA SER A 490 -9.18 -24.95 7.28
C SER A 490 -8.87 -24.96 5.78
N VAL A 491 -8.45 -26.10 5.23
CA VAL A 491 -8.24 -26.32 3.79
C VAL A 491 -9.12 -27.47 3.32
N VAL A 492 -9.76 -27.29 2.17
CA VAL A 492 -10.55 -28.29 1.46
C VAL A 492 -9.73 -28.81 0.29
N GLY A 493 -9.69 -30.13 0.12
CA GLY A 493 -9.11 -30.79 -1.04
C GLY A 493 -10.16 -31.23 -2.02
N PHE A 494 -9.87 -31.04 -3.30
CA PHE A 494 -10.56 -31.66 -4.41
C PHE A 494 -9.57 -32.46 -5.26
N VAL A 495 -9.80 -33.77 -5.36
CA VAL A 495 -9.07 -34.67 -6.26
C VAL A 495 -10.02 -35.05 -7.40
N PRO A 496 -9.84 -34.49 -8.61
CA PRO A 496 -10.68 -34.85 -9.74
C PRO A 496 -10.64 -36.36 -10.02
N SER A 497 -11.72 -36.91 -10.56
CA SER A 497 -11.73 -38.28 -11.06
C SER A 497 -10.61 -38.47 -12.09
N PRO A 498 -9.87 -39.60 -12.06
CA PRO A 498 -8.86 -39.91 -13.07
C PRO A 498 -9.38 -39.86 -14.52
N ILE A 499 -10.71 -40.02 -14.70
CA ILE A 499 -11.38 -39.92 -16.01
C ILE A 499 -11.34 -38.48 -16.56
N ILE A 500 -11.38 -37.47 -15.69
CA ILE A 500 -11.25 -36.05 -16.08
C ILE A 500 -9.79 -35.72 -16.39
N GLY A 501 -8.88 -36.12 -15.49
CA GLY A 501 -7.44 -36.07 -15.72
C GLY A 501 -6.79 -34.68 -15.78
N ASN A 502 -7.51 -33.60 -15.44
CA ASN A 502 -6.98 -32.22 -15.51
C ASN A 502 -7.50 -31.37 -14.33
N THR A 503 -6.62 -30.99 -13.40
CA THR A 503 -6.99 -30.23 -12.19
C THR A 503 -7.02 -28.71 -12.49
N GLU A 504 -6.25 -28.28 -13.46
CA GLU A 504 -6.00 -26.90 -13.85
C GLU A 504 -7.27 -26.20 -14.34
N TYR A 505 -8.19 -26.94 -14.96
CA TYR A 505 -9.52 -26.43 -15.29
C TYR A 505 -10.28 -25.94 -14.05
N PHE A 506 -10.23 -26.71 -12.96
CA PHE A 506 -10.88 -26.34 -11.70
C PHE A 506 -10.18 -25.20 -10.98
N LEU A 507 -8.86 -25.09 -11.12
CA LEU A 507 -8.10 -23.94 -10.66
C LEU A 507 -8.58 -22.65 -11.37
N ALA A 508 -8.70 -22.69 -12.70
CA ALA A 508 -9.22 -21.57 -13.49
C ALA A 508 -10.68 -21.23 -13.12
N PHE A 509 -11.54 -22.24 -12.96
CA PHE A 509 -12.91 -22.03 -12.49
C PHE A 509 -12.96 -21.33 -11.13
N MET A 510 -12.14 -21.77 -10.17
CA MET A 510 -12.12 -21.17 -8.84
C MET A 510 -11.67 -19.71 -8.84
N ALA A 511 -10.80 -19.31 -9.77
CA ALA A 511 -10.43 -17.90 -9.96
C ALA A 511 -11.67 -17.04 -10.30
N THR A 512 -12.58 -17.55 -11.13
CA THR A 512 -13.84 -16.85 -11.45
C THR A 512 -14.86 -16.88 -10.30
N ALA A 513 -14.95 -18.00 -9.59
CA ALA A 513 -15.95 -18.21 -8.54
C ALA A 513 -15.60 -17.48 -7.23
N ARG A 514 -14.33 -17.09 -7.03
CA ARG A 514 -13.83 -16.46 -5.80
C ARG A 514 -14.65 -15.24 -5.38
N LYS A 515 -14.94 -14.31 -6.29
CA LYS A 515 -15.71 -13.09 -5.98
C LYS A 515 -17.11 -13.44 -5.43
N ARG A 516 -17.82 -14.34 -6.11
CA ARG A 516 -19.15 -14.80 -5.69
C ARG A 516 -19.09 -15.56 -4.35
N LEU A 517 -18.06 -16.37 -4.12
CA LEU A 517 -17.86 -17.07 -2.84
C LEU A 517 -17.62 -16.13 -1.66
N LEU A 518 -16.98 -14.97 -1.90
CA LEU A 518 -16.76 -13.95 -0.87
C LEU A 518 -18.04 -13.23 -0.44
N GLU A 519 -19.04 -13.11 -1.33
CA GLU A 519 -20.35 -12.52 -1.02
C GLU A 519 -21.17 -13.40 -0.07
N PHE A 520 -20.97 -14.71 -0.11
CA PHE A 520 -21.63 -15.68 0.78
C PHE A 520 -20.95 -15.83 2.15
N ALA A 521 -19.84 -15.14 2.42
CA ALA A 521 -19.16 -15.22 3.70
C ALA A 521 -19.92 -14.42 4.79
N PRO A 522 -20.18 -14.98 5.99
CA PRO A 522 -20.95 -14.30 7.04
C PRO A 522 -20.36 -12.94 7.43
N ALA A 523 -21.23 -11.92 7.57
CA ALA A 523 -20.83 -10.54 7.88
C ALA A 523 -20.31 -10.34 9.32
N THR A 524 -20.49 -11.30 10.21
CA THR A 524 -20.12 -11.20 11.64
C THR A 524 -18.67 -11.64 11.87
N ALA A 525 -17.76 -10.67 11.99
CA ALA A 525 -16.40 -10.68 12.56
C ALA A 525 -15.33 -11.70 12.07
N GLN A 526 -15.69 -12.75 11.32
CA GLN A 526 -14.72 -13.55 10.57
C GLN A 526 -15.43 -14.13 9.33
N LYS A 527 -15.17 -13.52 8.16
CA LYS A 527 -15.61 -14.07 6.87
C LYS A 527 -15.04 -15.49 6.77
N ASN A 528 -15.87 -16.52 6.72
CA ASN A 528 -15.47 -17.93 6.53
C ASN A 528 -16.49 -18.64 5.64
N ILE A 529 -16.02 -19.41 4.65
CA ILE A 529 -16.88 -20.30 3.87
C ILE A 529 -16.82 -21.71 4.47
N ASN A 530 -17.74 -22.60 4.09
CA ASN A 530 -17.76 -23.96 4.61
C ASN A 530 -17.93 -24.99 3.48
N LEU A 531 -17.63 -26.25 3.79
CA LEU A 531 -17.76 -27.35 2.82
C LEU A 531 -19.16 -27.48 2.22
N LYS A 532 -20.24 -27.11 2.94
CA LYS A 532 -21.61 -27.18 2.40
C LYS A 532 -21.81 -26.16 1.29
N ILE A 533 -21.32 -24.92 1.46
CA ILE A 533 -21.33 -23.88 0.42
C ILE A 533 -20.55 -24.36 -0.80
N LEU A 534 -19.31 -24.81 -0.62
CA LEU A 534 -18.49 -25.29 -1.73
C LEU A 534 -19.09 -26.52 -2.43
N SER A 535 -19.76 -27.42 -1.70
CA SER A 535 -20.44 -28.59 -2.28
C SER A 535 -21.64 -28.22 -3.16
N SER A 536 -22.18 -27.01 -3.02
CA SER A 536 -23.32 -26.52 -3.81
C SER A 536 -22.91 -25.71 -5.03
N VAL A 537 -21.62 -25.37 -5.16
CA VAL A 537 -21.09 -24.60 -6.30
C VAL A 537 -21.30 -25.38 -7.59
N LEU A 538 -21.98 -24.74 -8.55
CA LEU A 538 -22.19 -25.26 -9.88
C LEU A 538 -20.98 -24.95 -10.76
N ILE A 539 -20.42 -26.00 -11.35
CA ILE A 539 -19.23 -25.98 -12.19
C ILE A 539 -19.66 -26.34 -13.61
N PRO A 540 -19.34 -25.52 -14.61
CA PRO A 540 -19.62 -25.84 -15.99
C PRO A 540 -18.60 -26.87 -16.47
N ILE A 541 -19.06 -28.01 -17.00
CA ILE A 541 -18.21 -29.12 -17.43
C ILE A 541 -18.30 -29.25 -18.96
N PRO A 542 -17.22 -28.92 -19.69
CA PRO A 542 -17.12 -29.19 -21.13
C PRO A 542 -16.92 -30.69 -21.44
N PRO A 543 -17.11 -31.08 -22.72
CA PRO A 543 -16.51 -32.28 -23.28
C PRO A 543 -15.02 -32.45 -22.91
N ALA A 544 -14.57 -33.70 -22.74
CA ALA A 544 -13.23 -33.97 -22.22
C ALA A 544 -12.08 -33.48 -23.14
N ARG A 545 -12.31 -33.46 -24.46
CA ARG A 545 -11.36 -32.89 -25.43
C ARG A 545 -11.30 -31.38 -25.29
N GLU A 546 -12.46 -30.71 -25.39
CA GLU A 546 -12.57 -29.25 -25.23
C GLU A 546 -11.97 -28.77 -23.89
N MET A 547 -12.17 -29.50 -22.79
CA MET A 547 -11.55 -29.19 -21.50
C MET A 547 -10.02 -29.09 -21.57
N LYS A 548 -9.37 -30.01 -22.30
CA LYS A 548 -7.91 -30.02 -22.47
C LYS A 548 -7.45 -28.85 -23.34
N GLU A 549 -8.22 -28.52 -24.37
CA GLU A 549 -7.95 -27.37 -25.24
C GLU A 549 -8.06 -26.05 -24.47
N ILE A 550 -9.09 -25.90 -23.63
CA ILE A 550 -9.27 -24.76 -22.71
C ILE A 550 -8.05 -24.61 -21.80
N VAL A 551 -7.62 -25.70 -21.14
CA VAL A 551 -6.47 -25.66 -20.22
C VAL A 551 -5.18 -25.31 -20.95
N SER A 552 -4.95 -25.87 -22.13
CA SER A 552 -3.81 -25.52 -22.97
C SER A 552 -3.80 -24.03 -23.34
N CYS A 553 -4.96 -23.51 -23.77
CA CYS A 553 -5.14 -22.10 -24.13
C CYS A 553 -4.88 -21.17 -22.93
N ILE A 554 -5.47 -21.47 -21.77
CA ILE A 554 -5.23 -20.74 -20.51
C ILE A 554 -3.75 -20.72 -20.15
N THR A 555 -3.07 -21.87 -20.27
CA THR A 555 -1.65 -22.00 -19.93
C THR A 555 -0.79 -21.08 -20.80
N GLN A 556 -1.07 -21.03 -22.11
CA GLN A 556 -0.38 -20.13 -23.04
C GLN A 556 -0.64 -18.66 -22.72
N PHE A 557 -1.91 -18.28 -22.47
CA PHE A 557 -2.26 -16.91 -22.12
C PHE A 557 -1.61 -16.44 -20.81
N ARG A 558 -1.58 -17.32 -19.80
CA ARG A 558 -0.89 -17.03 -18.53
C ARG A 558 0.60 -16.78 -18.73
N ALA A 559 1.26 -17.59 -19.56
CA ALA A 559 2.68 -17.39 -19.86
C ALA A 559 2.93 -16.02 -20.50
N LEU A 560 2.06 -15.58 -21.42
CA LEU A 560 2.13 -14.24 -22.03
C LEU A 560 1.88 -13.12 -20.99
N CYS A 561 0.87 -13.28 -20.13
CA CYS A 561 0.57 -12.32 -19.07
C CYS A 561 1.72 -12.21 -18.06
N ALA A 562 2.38 -13.32 -17.74
CA ALA A 562 3.55 -13.35 -16.87
C ALA A 562 4.75 -12.62 -17.49
N ASP A 563 5.08 -12.88 -18.77
CA ASP A 563 6.14 -12.17 -19.49
C ASP A 563 5.85 -10.65 -19.55
N LEU A 564 4.61 -10.27 -19.88
CA LEU A 564 4.22 -8.87 -19.93
C LEU A 564 4.34 -8.19 -18.56
N SER A 565 3.84 -8.84 -17.50
CA SER A 565 3.95 -8.33 -16.13
C SER A 565 5.40 -8.14 -15.69
N GLN A 566 6.29 -9.08 -16.05
CA GLN A 566 7.71 -8.98 -15.79
C GLN A 566 8.34 -7.78 -16.52
N ARG A 567 8.03 -7.58 -17.81
CA ARG A 567 8.53 -6.44 -18.59
C ARG A 567 8.06 -5.10 -18.04
N LEU A 568 6.79 -5.00 -17.65
CA LEU A 568 6.24 -3.80 -17.01
C LEU A 568 6.94 -3.51 -15.68
N GLY A 569 7.22 -4.54 -14.88
CA GLY A 569 8.01 -4.40 -13.65
C GLY A 569 9.42 -3.88 -13.91
N LEU A 570 10.10 -4.36 -14.96
CA LEU A 570 11.43 -3.87 -15.37
C LEU A 570 11.39 -2.41 -15.85
N ILE A 571 10.34 -2.01 -16.58
CA ILE A 571 10.13 -0.61 -16.99
C ILE A 571 9.99 0.28 -15.76
N GLN A 572 9.13 -0.09 -14.81
CA GLN A 572 8.92 0.65 -13.57
C GLN A 572 10.22 0.77 -12.76
N GLN A 573 10.99 -0.31 -12.65
CA GLN A 573 12.28 -0.29 -11.97
C GLN A 573 13.28 0.66 -12.67
N THR A 574 13.33 0.62 -14.00
CA THR A 574 14.18 1.53 -14.79
C THR A 574 13.78 2.99 -14.59
N GLN A 575 12.49 3.29 -14.57
CA GLN A 575 11.97 4.65 -14.33
C GLN A 575 12.34 5.17 -12.93
N SER A 576 12.24 4.32 -11.89
CA SER A 576 12.66 4.69 -10.54
C SER A 576 14.17 4.95 -10.47
N ARG A 577 15.00 4.08 -11.06
CA ARG A 577 16.46 4.30 -11.10
C ARG A 577 16.85 5.56 -11.87
N LEU A 578 16.17 5.84 -12.98
CA LEU A 578 16.39 7.08 -13.74
C LEU A 578 16.00 8.29 -12.89
N THR A 579 14.89 8.24 -12.18
CA THR A 579 14.48 9.28 -11.25
C THR A 579 15.54 9.53 -10.18
N ASP A 580 16.02 8.47 -9.53
CA ASP A 580 17.06 8.58 -8.50
C ASP A 580 18.35 9.21 -9.08
N ALA A 581 18.81 8.74 -10.25
CA ALA A 581 20.00 9.28 -10.90
C ALA A 581 19.84 10.76 -11.32
N LEU A 582 18.66 11.16 -11.80
CA LEU A 582 18.37 12.55 -12.13
C LEU A 582 18.37 13.43 -10.88
N VAL A 583 17.76 12.96 -9.79
CA VAL A 583 17.76 13.65 -8.49
C VAL A 583 19.19 13.81 -7.97
N GLU A 584 19.99 12.74 -7.97
CA GLU A 584 21.39 12.78 -7.54
C GLU A 584 22.24 13.74 -8.38
N SER A 585 22.05 13.74 -9.71
CA SER A 585 22.80 14.62 -10.62
C SER A 585 22.55 16.11 -10.39
N VAL A 586 21.40 16.46 -9.82
CA VAL A 586 21.02 17.85 -9.51
C VAL A 586 21.47 18.27 -8.11
N VAL A 587 21.65 17.30 -7.21
CA VAL A 587 22.16 17.55 -5.85
C VAL A 587 23.69 17.68 -5.84
N ALA A 588 24.39 16.85 -6.64
CA ALA A 588 25.83 16.98 -6.89
C ALA A 588 26.16 18.38 -7.44
#